data_AF-A0A973ULU1-F1
#
_entry.id   AF-A0A973ULU1-F1
#
_cell.length_a   1.000
_cell.length_b   1.000
_cell.length_c   1.000
_cell.angle_alpha   90.00
_cell.angle_beta   90.00
_cell.angle_gamma   90.00
#
_symmetry.space_group_name_H-M   'P 1'
#
loop_
_entity.id
_entity.type
_entity.pdbx_description
1 polymer ?
#
loop_
_entity_poly.entity_id
_entity_poly.type
_entity_poly.pdbx_seq_one_letter_code
_entity_poly.pdbx_strand_id
1 'polypeptide(L)'
;SMMLVGTLTGIGSLRVFTEIYMLGGSTGGPGGADRTLPFYIRDVGLDPLTGNAGYGAAVSVALFALTLGLTLLAQRLTKEDEA
;
A
#
# COMPACT_ATOMS: atom_id res chain seq x y z
N SER A 1 1.63 21.14 12.16
CA SER A 1 2.62 20.15 12.64
C SER A 1 2.06 18.74 12.86
N MET A 2 0.87 18.55 13.45
CA MET A 2 0.27 17.21 13.64
C MET A 2 -0.42 16.64 12.39
N MET A 3 -1.05 17.48 11.56
CA MET A 3 -1.70 17.05 10.33
C MET A 3 -0.73 16.43 9.32
N LEU A 4 0.46 17.02 9.18
CA LEU A 4 1.52 16.50 8.31
C LEU A 4 2.04 15.14 8.80
N VAL A 5 2.18 14.96 10.12
CA VAL A 5 2.53 13.67 10.71
C VAL A 5 1.45 12.62 10.40
N GLY A 6 0.18 12.95 10.61
CA GLY A 6 -0.94 12.05 10.29
C GLY A 6 -0.96 11.65 8.80
N THR A 7 -0.75 12.62 7.91
CA THR A 7 -0.66 12.37 6.46
C THR A 7 0.50 11.45 6.10
N LEU A 8 1.70 11.72 6.61
CA LEU A 8 2.88 10.90 6.32
C LEU A 8 2.74 9.48 6.88
N THR A 9 2.22 9.33 8.11
CA THR A 9 1.96 8.01 8.71
C THR A 9 0.88 7.25 7.95
N GLY A 10 -0.20 7.92 7.53
CA GLY A 10 -1.26 7.32 6.73
C GLY A 10 -0.74 6.81 5.38
N ILE A 11 0.02 7.62 4.66
CA ILE A 11 0.65 7.22 3.39
C ILE A 11 1.64 6.07 3.60
N GLY A 12 2.44 6.12 4.68
CA GLY A 12 3.39 5.07 5.05
C GLY A 12 2.70 3.71 5.28
N SER A 13 1.55 3.71 5.95
CA SER A 13 0.78 2.49 6.27
C SER A 13 0.35 1.71 5.01
N LEU A 14 0.06 2.42 3.91
CA LEU A 14 -0.40 1.80 2.65
C LEU A 14 0.69 0.96 1.97
N ARG A 15 1.96 1.18 2.34
CA ARG A 15 3.15 0.52 1.77
C ARG A 15 3.69 -0.59 2.65
N VAL A 16 3.07 -0.86 3.79
CA VAL A 16 3.51 -1.89 4.74
C VAL A 16 3.37 -3.26 4.10
N PHE A 17 4.50 -3.92 3.90
CA PHE A 17 4.63 -5.23 3.28
C PHE A 17 5.55 -6.11 4.10
N THR A 18 6.76 -5.60 4.32
CA THR A 18 7.87 -6.31 4.94
C THR A 18 7.50 -6.80 6.33
N GLU A 19 6.84 -5.96 7.11
CA GLU A 19 6.39 -6.26 8.46
C GLU A 19 5.40 -7.42 8.48
N ILE A 20 4.40 -7.37 7.59
CA ILE A 20 3.40 -8.44 7.44
C ILE A 20 4.04 -9.73 6.95
N TYR A 21 4.98 -9.65 6.01
CA TYR A 21 5.68 -10.83 5.51
C TYR A 21 6.62 -11.45 6.56
N MET A 22 7.34 -10.63 7.32
CA MET A 22 8.26 -11.09 8.36
C MET A 22 7.52 -11.73 9.53
N LEU A 23 6.37 -11.18 9.93
CA LEU A 23 5.59 -11.67 11.07
C LEU A 23 4.60 -12.77 10.68
N GLY A 24 3.90 -12.58 9.56
CA GLY A 24 2.84 -13.45 9.06
C GLY A 24 3.30 -14.49 8.04
N GLY A 25 4.59 -14.50 7.68
CA GLY A 25 5.17 -15.45 6.72
C GLY A 25 4.63 -15.30 5.29
N SER A 26 4.76 -16.37 4.51
CA SER A 26 4.35 -16.41 3.10
C SER A 26 2.84 -16.29 2.87
N THR A 27 2.03 -16.48 3.91
CA THR A 27 0.57 -16.32 3.83
C THR A 27 0.10 -14.94 4.25
N GLY A 28 0.92 -14.16 4.97
CA GLY A 28 0.52 -12.86 5.52
C GLY A 28 -0.44 -13.00 6.70
N GLY A 29 -0.11 -13.93 7.62
CA GLY A 29 -0.88 -14.16 8.84
C GLY A 29 -1.74 -15.43 8.80
N PRO A 30 -2.45 -15.74 9.91
CA PRO A 30 -3.33 -16.91 10.01
C PRO A 30 -4.42 -16.86 8.93
N GLY A 31 -4.44 -17.85 8.04
CA GLY A 31 -5.39 -17.88 6.92
C GLY A 31 -5.25 -16.72 5.91
N GLY A 32 -4.17 -15.93 5.98
CA GLY A 32 -3.97 -14.74 5.16
C GLY A 32 -4.82 -13.53 5.55
N ALA A 33 -5.27 -13.45 6.80
CA ALA A 33 -6.12 -12.36 7.28
C ALA A 33 -5.43 -10.98 7.31
N ASP A 34 -4.10 -10.92 7.39
CA ASP A 34 -3.34 -9.68 7.55
C ASP A 34 -2.74 -9.17 6.22
N ARG A 35 -3.17 -9.74 5.09
CA ARG A 35 -2.64 -9.42 3.76
C ARG A 35 -2.93 -7.96 3.38
N THR A 36 -1.88 -7.24 3.01
CA THR A 36 -1.96 -5.87 2.49
C THR A 36 -1.96 -5.84 0.96
N LEU A 37 -2.26 -4.68 0.37
CA LEU A 37 -2.23 -4.51 -1.10
C LEU A 37 -0.86 -4.84 -1.72
N PRO A 38 0.28 -4.39 -1.15
CA PRO A 38 1.60 -4.86 -1.59
C PRO A 38 1.80 -6.37 -1.48
N PHE A 39 1.24 -7.01 -0.45
CA PHE A 39 1.31 -8.46 -0.27
C PHE A 39 0.57 -9.18 -1.41
N TYR A 40 -0.64 -8.70 -1.73
CA TYR A 40 -1.42 -9.21 -2.84
C TYR A 40 -0.68 -9.07 -4.17
N ILE A 41 -0.07 -7.91 -4.45
CA ILE A 41 0.72 -7.67 -5.66
C ILE A 41 1.86 -8.69 -5.80
N ARG A 42 2.56 -8.96 -4.69
CA ARG A 42 3.63 -9.96 -4.65
C ARG A 42 3.10 -11.37 -4.93
N ASP A 43 1.99 -11.75 -4.32
CA ASP A 43 1.37 -13.07 -4.55
C ASP A 43 0.90 -13.24 -6.01
N VAL A 44 0.25 -12.25 -6.63
CA VAL A 44 -0.24 -12.42 -8.02
C VAL A 44 0.83 -12.19 -9.09
N GLY A 45 1.84 -11.37 -8.79
CA GLY A 45 2.85 -10.95 -9.76
C GLY A 45 4.12 -11.78 -9.75
N LEU A 46 4.49 -12.34 -8.60
CA LEU A 46 5.77 -13.01 -8.38
C LEU A 46 5.63 -14.49 -8.01
N ASP A 47 4.43 -15.06 -8.09
CA ASP A 47 4.25 -16.51 -7.91
C ASP A 47 5.04 -17.27 -9.00
N PRO A 48 5.95 -18.19 -8.63
CA PRO A 48 6.77 -18.92 -9.58
C PRO A 48 6.01 -19.84 -10.55
N LEU A 49 4.80 -20.28 -10.20
CA LEU A 49 4.06 -21.29 -10.96
C LEU A 49 2.96 -20.68 -11.83
N THR A 50 2.27 -19.66 -11.30
CA THR A 50 1.08 -19.06 -11.96
C THR A 50 1.09 -17.54 -11.96
N GLY A 51 2.21 -16.91 -11.59
CA GLY A 51 2.32 -15.46 -11.48
C GLY A 51 2.12 -14.76 -12.82
N ASN A 52 1.34 -13.68 -12.80
CA ASN A 52 1.16 -12.79 -13.95
C ASN A 52 1.78 -11.44 -13.63
N ALA A 53 3.01 -11.24 -14.09
CA ALA A 53 3.75 -9.98 -13.91
C ALA A 53 2.99 -8.77 -14.47
N GLY A 54 2.25 -8.93 -15.57
CA GLY A 54 1.43 -7.86 -16.15
C GLY A 54 0.26 -7.46 -15.25
N TYR A 55 -0.42 -8.45 -14.65
CA TYR A 55 -1.49 -8.20 -13.68
C TYR A 55 -0.94 -7.55 -12.41
N GLY A 56 0.17 -8.07 -11.86
CA GLY A 56 0.84 -7.47 -10.71
C GLY A 56 1.28 -6.02 -10.97
N ALA A 57 1.80 -5.74 -12.17
CA ALA A 57 2.16 -4.38 -12.58
C ALA A 57 0.93 -3.46 -12.68
N ALA A 58 -0.18 -3.92 -13.25
CA ALA A 58 -1.42 -3.16 -13.32
C ALA A 58 -1.95 -2.78 -11.93
N VAL A 59 -1.96 -3.75 -11.00
CA VAL A 59 -2.38 -3.50 -9.61
C VAL A 59 -1.41 -2.55 -8.90
N SER A 60 -0.10 -2.62 -9.20
CA SER A 60 0.91 -1.68 -8.67
C SER A 60 0.65 -0.25 -9.13
N VAL A 61 0.29 -0.05 -10.41
CA VAL A 61 -0.07 1.27 -10.95
C VAL A 61 -1.36 1.78 -10.29
N ALA A 62 -2.35 0.91 -10.05
CA ALA A 62 -3.56 1.28 -9.32
C ALA A 62 -3.25 1.72 -7.88
N LEU A 63 -2.40 0.99 -7.17
CA LEU A 63 -1.94 1.37 -5.82
C LEU A 63 -1.17 2.70 -5.83
N PHE A 64 -0.36 2.95 -6.86
CA PHE A 64 0.32 4.23 -7.04
C PHE A 64 -0.69 5.37 -7.23
N ALA A 65 -1.67 5.19 -8.11
CA ALA A 65 -2.72 6.19 -8.34
C ALA A 65 -3.52 6.47 -7.06
N LEU A 66 -3.84 5.44 -6.28
CA LEU A 66 -4.49 5.57 -4.97
C LEU A 66 -3.63 6.40 -4.00
N THR A 67 -2.35 6.05 -3.86
CA THR A 67 -1.42 6.75 -2.96
C THR A 67 -1.24 8.21 -3.38
N LEU A 68 -1.12 8.46 -4.68
CA LEU A 68 -1.00 9.80 -5.25
C LEU A 68 -2.27 10.62 -5.01
N GLY A 69 -3.45 10.02 -5.21
CA GLY A 69 -4.73 10.64 -4.92
C GLY A 69 -4.86 11.07 -3.46
N LEU A 70 -4.51 10.18 -2.52
CA LEU A 70 -4.50 10.50 -1.08
C LEU A 70 -3.49 11.61 -0.76
N THR A 71 -2.32 11.60 -1.40
CA THR A 71 -1.29 12.63 -1.21
C THR A 71 -1.78 14.00 -1.70
N LEU A 72 -2.38 14.07 -2.89
CA LEU A 72 -2.95 15.29 -3.44
C LEU A 72 -4.12 15.82 -2.60
N LEU A 73 -4.99 14.91 -2.12
CA LEU A 73 -6.08 15.27 -1.22
C LEU A 73 -5.56 15.84 0.09
N ALA A 74 -4.56 15.20 0.71
CA ALA A 74 -3.95 15.69 1.92
C ALA A 74 -3.29 17.07 1.73
N GLN A 75 -2.65 17.30 0.58
CA GLN A 75 -2.10 18.61 0.22
C GLN A 75 -3.18 19.68 0.03
N ARG A 76 -4.35 19.33 -0.52
CA ARG A 76 -5.48 20.25 -0.68
C ARG A 76 -6.03 20.68 0.68
N LEU A 77 -6.30 19.72 1.56
CA LEU A 77 -6.81 19.97 2.91
C LEU A 77 -5.82 20.81 3.73
N THR A 78 -4.51 20.52 3.63
CA THR A 78 -3.48 21.31 4.33
C THR A 78 -3.40 22.76 3.83
N LYS A 79 -3.67 23.00 2.54
CA LYS A 79 -3.70 24.36 1.98
C LYS A 79 -4.93 25.15 2.39
N GLU A 80 -6.06 24.49 2.60
CA GLU A 80 -7.29 25.13 3.09
C GLU A 80 -7.15 25.54 4.56
N ASP A 81 -6.43 24.77 5.37
CA ASP A 81 -6.14 25.13 6.76
C ASP A 81 -5.16 26.32 6.92
N GLU A 82 -4.40 26.66 5.88
CA GLU A 82 -3.44 27.79 5.88
C GLU A 82 -4.02 29.10 5.28
N ALA A 83 -5.23 29.08 4.72
CA ALA A 83 -5.90 30.22 4.08
C ALA A 83 -6.96 30.87 5.00
#